data_AF-A0A813ZSS7-F1
#
_entry.id   AF-A0A813ZSS7-F1
#
_cell.length_a   1.000
_cell.length_b   1.000
_cell.length_c   1.000
_cell.angle_alpha   90.00
_cell.angle_beta   90.00
_cell.angle_gamma   90.00
#
_symmetry.space_group_name_H-M   'P 1'
#
loop_
_entity.id
_entity.type
_entity.pdbx_description
1 polymer ?
#
loop_
_entity_poly.entity_id
_entity_poly.type
_entity_poly.pdbx_seq_one_letter_code
_entity_poly.pdbx_strand_id
1 'polypeptide(L)'
;MSTKLIEKNDQQQKNYVYYGPIRCYFRRKHAPTLSTGRRSKFEQVSDEERLKRDIRRERNRLLAKKLKEKREKILTDLLEQVKQLEENEFLMQNLINELQSQKNNLILQLDNFNQESFDEQFDDLFDLPFDLLTDDTTSIDSFLD
;
A
#
# COMPACT_ATOMS: atom_id res chain seq x y z
N MET A 1 -75.79 18.38 26.57
CA MET A 1 -74.46 19.01 26.75
C MET A 1 -73.89 18.58 28.09
N SER A 2 -73.13 17.48 28.14
CA SER A 2 -72.24 17.18 29.28
C SER A 2 -71.12 16.28 28.77
N THR A 3 -70.00 16.92 28.44
CA THR A 3 -68.79 16.30 27.92
C THR A 3 -68.07 15.60 29.05
N LYS A 4 -68.05 14.26 29.06
CA LYS A 4 -67.12 13.50 29.91
C LYS A 4 -65.71 13.73 29.38
N LEU A 5 -64.94 14.54 30.11
CA LEU A 5 -63.50 14.69 29.94
C LEU A 5 -62.85 13.31 30.08
N ILE A 6 -62.25 12.83 28.99
CA ILE A 6 -61.37 11.67 29.02
C ILE A 6 -60.04 12.18 29.58
N GLU A 7 -59.87 12.05 30.89
CA GLU A 7 -58.56 12.23 31.53
C GLU A 7 -57.65 11.10 31.07
N LYS A 8 -56.79 11.39 30.08
CA LYS A 8 -55.65 10.55 29.76
C LYS A 8 -54.67 10.64 30.93
N ASN A 9 -54.85 9.76 31.91
CA ASN A 9 -53.84 9.49 32.91
C ASN A 9 -52.63 8.86 32.22
N ASP A 10 -51.66 9.69 31.84
CA ASP A 10 -50.29 9.31 31.46
C ASP A 10 -49.53 8.77 32.69
N GLN A 11 -50.07 7.73 33.33
CA GLN A 11 -49.29 6.90 34.23
C GLN A 11 -48.42 5.99 33.37
N GLN A 12 -47.27 6.51 32.94
CA GLN A 12 -46.17 5.70 32.45
C GLN A 12 -45.79 4.71 33.56
N GLN A 13 -46.34 3.51 33.52
CA GLN A 13 -46.05 2.45 34.49
C GLN A 13 -44.55 2.18 34.47
N LYS A 14 -43.90 2.38 35.62
CA LYS A 14 -42.45 2.19 35.79
C LYS A 14 -42.09 0.76 35.38
N ASN A 15 -41.35 0.60 34.28
CA ASN A 15 -41.08 -0.68 33.63
C ASN A 15 -39.89 -1.44 34.25
N TYR A 16 -39.72 -1.31 35.57
CA TYR A 16 -38.60 -1.86 36.32
C TYR A 16 -38.99 -2.17 37.77
N VAL A 17 -38.28 -3.11 38.38
CA VAL A 17 -38.39 -3.54 39.78
C VAL A 17 -37.05 -3.29 40.46
N TYR A 18 -37.08 -2.81 41.71
CA TYR A 18 -35.89 -2.73 42.52
C TYR A 18 -35.68 -4.03 43.31
N TYR A 19 -34.44 -4.51 43.32
CA TYR A 19 -33.97 -5.54 44.24
C TYR A 19 -32.86 -4.91 45.08
N GLY A 20 -33.25 -4.31 46.21
CA GLY A 20 -32.35 -3.47 46.99
C GLY A 20 -31.86 -2.26 46.18
N PRO A 21 -30.54 -1.97 46.12
CA PRO A 21 -30.00 -0.83 45.37
C PRO A 21 -29.99 -1.03 43.84
N ILE A 22 -30.33 -2.23 43.35
CA ILE A 22 -30.25 -2.57 41.92
C ILE A 22 -31.61 -2.37 41.25
N ARG A 23 -31.62 -1.68 40.11
CA ARG A 23 -32.80 -1.50 39.25
C ARG A 23 -32.81 -2.56 38.13
N CYS A 24 -33.82 -3.43 38.13
CA CYS A 24 -34.01 -4.47 37.12
C CYS A 24 -35.19 -4.13 36.20
N TYR A 25 -34.97 -4.02 34.90
CA TYR A 25 -36.06 -3.87 33.94
C TYR A 25 -36.78 -5.20 33.70
N PHE A 26 -38.11 -5.18 33.57
CA PHE A 26 -38.84 -6.38 33.19
C PHE A 26 -38.37 -6.87 31.81
N ARG A 27 -38.10 -8.18 31.69
CA ARG A 27 -37.83 -8.77 30.38
C ARG A 27 -39.07 -8.57 29.51
N ARG A 28 -38.92 -7.85 28.38
CA ARG A 28 -39.94 -7.80 27.34
C ARG A 28 -40.31 -9.24 26.94
N LYS A 29 -41.60 -9.51 26.71
CA LYS A 29 -42.04 -10.79 26.14
C LYS A 29 -41.24 -11.03 24.84
N HIS A 30 -40.80 -12.26 24.63
CA HIS A 30 -39.96 -12.61 23.48
C HIS A 30 -40.65 -12.17 22.18
N ALA A 31 -39.90 -11.54 21.29
CA ALA A 31 -40.42 -11.24 19.95
C ALA A 31 -40.85 -12.55 19.27
N PRO A 32 -41.98 -12.57 18.54
CA PRO A 32 -42.32 -13.72 17.71
C PRO A 32 -41.27 -13.82 16.60
N THR A 33 -40.23 -14.62 16.82
CA THR A 33 -39.09 -14.83 15.89
C THR A 33 -39.47 -15.61 14.63
N LEU A 34 -40.73 -15.56 14.20
CA LEU A 34 -41.23 -16.26 13.02
C LEU A 34 -41.07 -15.44 11.73
N SER A 35 -40.97 -14.10 11.79
CA SER A 35 -40.79 -13.28 10.57
C SER A 35 -39.34 -13.17 10.09
N THR A 36 -38.35 -13.59 10.89
CA THR A 36 -36.91 -13.45 10.58
C THR A 36 -36.25 -14.77 10.16
N GLY A 37 -37.02 -15.87 10.03
CA GLY A 37 -36.46 -17.20 9.69
C GLY A 37 -35.49 -17.78 10.73
N ARG A 38 -35.42 -17.18 11.93
CA ARG A 38 -34.60 -17.65 13.06
C ARG A 38 -35.45 -18.55 13.95
N ARG A 39 -35.21 -19.86 13.88
CA ARG A 39 -35.87 -20.86 14.74
C ARG A 39 -35.64 -20.56 16.23
N SER A 40 -36.68 -20.75 17.04
CA SER A 40 -36.63 -20.50 18.49
C SER A 40 -35.68 -21.49 19.18
N LYS A 41 -35.00 -21.07 20.25
CA LYS A 41 -34.12 -21.93 21.05
C LYS A 41 -34.86 -23.16 21.63
N PHE A 42 -36.18 -23.06 21.81
CA PHE A 42 -37.02 -24.11 22.42
C PHE A 42 -37.68 -25.04 21.41
N GLU A 43 -37.42 -24.86 20.11
CA GLU A 43 -37.99 -25.70 19.06
C GLU A 43 -37.25 -27.03 19.02
N GLN A 44 -37.94 -28.13 19.34
CA GLN A 44 -37.39 -29.48 19.24
C GLN A 44 -37.19 -29.83 17.77
N VAL A 45 -35.95 -30.15 17.41
CA VAL A 45 -35.59 -30.51 16.04
C VAL A 45 -35.85 -31.99 15.86
N SER A 46 -36.62 -32.37 14.85
CA SER A 46 -36.82 -33.77 14.45
C SER A 46 -35.48 -34.44 14.12
N ASP A 47 -35.36 -35.74 14.39
CA ASP A 47 -34.15 -36.52 14.09
C ASP A 47 -33.76 -36.45 12.61
N GLU A 48 -34.74 -36.38 11.71
CA GLU A 48 -34.50 -36.21 10.26
C GLU A 48 -33.91 -34.84 9.94
N GLU A 49 -34.40 -33.77 10.59
CA GLU A 49 -33.85 -32.42 10.42
C GLU A 49 -32.44 -32.30 11.01
N ARG A 50 -32.13 -33.09 12.04
CA ARG A 50 -30.82 -33.16 12.68
C ARG A 50 -29.79 -33.75 11.72
N LEU A 51 -30.10 -34.87 11.07
CA LEU A 51 -29.26 -35.49 10.03
C LEU A 51 -28.99 -34.55 8.86
N LYS A 52 -30.03 -33.89 8.33
CA LYS A 52 -29.88 -32.92 7.24
C LYS A 52 -28.99 -31.73 7.64
N ARG A 53 -29.09 -31.28 8.89
CA ARG A 53 -28.23 -30.23 9.44
C ARG A 53 -26.78 -30.67 9.53
N ASP A 54 -26.53 -31.89 9.97
CA ASP A 54 -25.16 -32.41 10.14
C ASP A 54 -24.47 -32.60 8.79
N ILE A 55 -25.15 -33.14 7.78
CA ILE A 55 -24.64 -33.20 6.39
C ILE A 55 -24.27 -31.79 5.89
N ARG A 56 -25.13 -30.79 6.14
CA ARG A 56 -24.85 -29.40 5.74
C ARG A 56 -23.62 -28.84 6.47
N ARG A 57 -23.48 -29.14 7.77
CA ARG A 57 -22.34 -28.69 8.58
C ARG A 57 -21.04 -29.35 8.14
N GLU A 58 -21.05 -30.64 7.83
CA GLU A 58 -19.89 -31.36 7.32
C GLU A 58 -19.44 -30.79 5.96
N ARG A 59 -20.39 -30.60 5.03
CA ARG A 59 -20.09 -29.94 3.74
C ARG A 59 -19.51 -28.55 3.95
N ASN A 60 -20.11 -27.73 4.81
CA ASN A 60 -19.60 -26.39 5.09
C ASN A 60 -18.22 -26.42 5.76
N ARG A 61 -17.96 -27.37 6.66
CA ARG A 61 -16.65 -27.57 7.28
C ARG A 61 -15.58 -27.90 6.24
N LEU A 62 -15.89 -28.79 5.30
CA LEU A 62 -14.98 -29.14 4.20
C LEU A 62 -14.73 -27.95 3.28
N LEU A 63 -15.78 -27.20 2.91
CA LEU A 63 -15.64 -26.00 2.08
C LEU A 63 -14.82 -24.92 2.77
N ALA A 64 -15.03 -24.70 4.08
CA ALA A 64 -14.25 -23.75 4.86
C ALA A 64 -12.78 -24.15 4.93
N LYS A 65 -12.48 -25.44 5.12
CA LYS A 65 -11.11 -25.97 5.06
C LYS A 65 -10.48 -25.72 3.69
N LYS A 66 -11.18 -26.05 2.60
CA LYS A 66 -10.70 -25.83 1.22
C LYS A 66 -10.46 -24.35 0.91
N LEU A 67 -11.33 -23.45 1.38
CA LEU A 67 -11.14 -22.01 1.24
C LEU A 67 -9.93 -21.52 2.02
N LYS A 68 -9.74 -22.03 3.24
CA LYS A 68 -8.55 -21.72 4.06
C LYS A 68 -7.27 -22.16 3.36
N GLU A 69 -7.21 -23.40 2.89
CA GLU A 69 -6.06 -23.94 2.14
C GLU A 69 -5.78 -23.13 0.87
N LYS A 70 -6.83 -22.77 0.10
CA LYS A 70 -6.67 -21.93 -1.10
C LYS A 70 -6.11 -20.55 -0.74
N ARG A 71 -6.61 -19.94 0.34
CA ARG A 71 -6.12 -18.64 0.81
C ARG A 71 -4.67 -18.72 1.27
N GLU A 72 -4.31 -19.76 2.02
CA GLU A 72 -2.94 -20.00 2.47
C GLU A 72 -2.00 -20.16 1.28
N LYS A 73 -2.37 -20.97 0.27
CA LYS A 73 -1.58 -21.12 -0.95
C LYS A 73 -1.36 -19.79 -1.69
N ILE A 74 -2.43 -19.01 -1.89
CA ILE A 74 -2.30 -17.70 -2.54
C ILE A 74 -1.36 -16.78 -1.75
N LEU A 75 -1.47 -16.80 -0.41
CA LEU A 75 -0.61 -15.99 0.44
C LEU A 75 0.85 -16.43 0.36
N THR A 76 1.12 -17.74 0.36
CA THR A 76 2.49 -18.25 0.22
C THR A 76 3.08 -17.89 -1.14
N ASP A 77 2.33 -18.06 -2.22
CA ASP A 77 2.78 -17.75 -3.58
C ASP A 77 3.09 -16.24 -3.71
N LEU A 78 2.25 -15.37 -3.13
CA LEU A 78 2.49 -13.93 -3.12
C LEU A 78 3.72 -13.55 -2.31
N LEU A 79 3.92 -14.15 -1.13
CA LEU A 79 5.10 -13.87 -0.31
C LEU A 79 6.39 -14.32 -1.00
N GLU A 80 6.36 -15.45 -1.69
CA GLU A 80 7.51 -15.91 -2.49
C GLU A 80 7.81 -14.94 -3.63
N GLN A 81 6.78 -14.46 -4.35
CA GLN A 81 6.96 -13.45 -5.40
C GLN A 81 7.55 -12.15 -4.88
N VAL A 82 7.07 -11.65 -3.73
CA VAL A 82 7.62 -10.45 -3.09
C VAL A 82 9.11 -10.64 -2.81
N LYS A 83 9.49 -11.77 -2.20
CA LYS A 83 10.88 -12.07 -1.90
C LYS A 83 11.76 -12.12 -3.17
N GLN A 84 11.28 -12.77 -4.22
CA GLN A 84 12.01 -12.82 -5.50
C GLN A 84 12.21 -11.43 -6.11
N LEU A 85 11.19 -10.56 -6.02
CA LEU A 85 11.30 -9.19 -6.51
C LEU A 85 12.29 -8.36 -5.69
N GLU A 86 12.30 -8.51 -4.36
CA GLU A 86 13.26 -7.85 -3.47
C GLU A 86 14.71 -8.29 -3.78
N GLU A 87 14.94 -9.59 -3.98
CA GLU A 87 16.25 -10.11 -4.38
C GLU A 87 16.69 -9.55 -5.73
N ASN A 88 15.79 -9.52 -6.72
CA ASN A 88 16.09 -8.97 -8.05
C ASN A 88 16.37 -7.46 -8.00
N GLU A 89 15.59 -6.71 -7.21
CA GLU A 89 15.83 -5.28 -7.00
C GLU A 89 17.23 -5.04 -6.45
N PHE A 90 17.63 -5.79 -5.42
CA PHE A 90 18.96 -5.69 -4.83
C PHE A 90 20.07 -6.02 -5.84
N LEU A 91 19.89 -7.10 -6.62
CA LEU A 91 20.86 -7.47 -7.66
C LEU A 91 20.99 -6.39 -8.75
N MET A 92 19.87 -5.82 -9.20
CA MET A 92 19.88 -4.74 -10.20
C MET A 92 20.54 -3.47 -9.64
N GLN A 93 20.25 -3.10 -8.39
CA GLN A 93 20.90 -1.95 -7.74
C GLN A 93 22.41 -2.13 -7.65
N ASN A 94 22.88 -3.33 -7.28
CA ASN A 94 24.31 -3.63 -7.25
C ASN A 94 24.95 -3.53 -8.63
N LEU A 95 24.31 -4.07 -9.66
CA LEU A 95 24.78 -3.98 -11.04
C LEU A 95 24.87 -2.52 -11.51
N ILE A 96 23.86 -1.70 -11.18
CA ILE A 96 23.88 -0.26 -11.48
C ILE A 96 25.09 0.40 -10.81
N ASN A 97 25.33 0.13 -9.53
CA ASN A 97 26.45 0.70 -8.79
C ASN A 97 27.81 0.28 -9.39
N GLU A 98 27.94 -0.99 -9.77
CA GLU A 98 29.13 -1.50 -10.44
C GLU A 98 29.38 -0.78 -11.77
N LEU A 99 28.36 -0.70 -12.63
CA LEU A 99 28.46 -0.01 -13.92
C LEU A 99 28.75 1.48 -13.76
N GLN A 100 28.17 2.14 -12.75
CA GLN A 100 28.48 3.54 -12.42
C GLN A 100 29.93 3.71 -11.98
N SER A 101 30.47 2.79 -11.18
CA SER A 101 31.87 2.80 -10.76
C SER A 101 32.81 2.63 -11.95
N GLN A 102 32.53 1.68 -12.84
CA GLN A 102 33.29 1.46 -14.07
C GLN A 102 33.25 2.68 -14.98
N LYS A 103 32.07 3.27 -15.18
CA LYS A 103 31.91 4.52 -15.95
C LYS A 103 32.78 5.63 -15.39
N ASN A 104 32.71 5.87 -14.08
CA ASN A 104 33.48 6.95 -13.44
C ASN A 104 34.99 6.70 -13.56
N ASN A 105 35.43 5.44 -13.44
CA ASN A 105 36.84 5.09 -13.64
C ASN A 105 37.31 5.43 -15.07
N LEU A 106 36.53 5.05 -16.09
CA LEU A 106 36.84 5.37 -17.48
C LEU A 106 36.85 6.87 -17.75
N ILE A 107 35.93 7.64 -17.16
CA ILE A 107 35.94 9.11 -17.26
C ILE A 107 37.23 9.67 -16.68
N LEU A 108 37.63 9.24 -15.48
CA LEU A 108 38.88 9.67 -14.86
C LEU A 108 40.10 9.33 -15.72
N GLN A 109 40.13 8.13 -16.33
CA GLN A 109 41.22 7.77 -17.25
C GLN A 109 41.26 8.70 -18.46
N LEU A 110 40.11 8.99 -19.08
CA LEU A 110 40.04 9.89 -20.22
C LEU A 110 40.46 11.33 -19.86
N ASP A 111 40.03 11.82 -18.69
CA ASP A 111 40.41 13.15 -18.22
C ASP A 111 41.93 13.25 -18.01
N ASN A 112 42.55 12.21 -17.44
CA ASN A 112 44.02 12.13 -17.29
C ASN A 112 44.72 12.15 -18.66
N PHE A 113 44.26 11.34 -19.64
CA PHE A 113 44.84 11.34 -20.99
C PHE A 113 44.70 12.69 -21.71
N ASN A 114 43.58 13.40 -21.50
CA ASN A 114 43.37 14.73 -22.07
C ASN A 114 44.27 15.80 -21.42
N GLN A 115 44.67 15.63 -20.15
CA GLN A 115 45.62 16.53 -19.48
C GLN A 115 47.06 16.30 -19.97
N GLU A 116 47.50 15.04 -20.07
CA GLU A 116 48.86 14.70 -20.53
C GLU A 116 49.13 15.17 -21.98
N SER A 117 48.10 15.22 -22.82
CA SER A 117 48.22 15.71 -24.21
C SER A 117 48.23 17.24 -24.35
N PHE A 118 47.84 17.98 -23.30
CA PHE A 118 47.92 19.44 -23.26
C PHE A 118 49.26 19.93 -22.70
N ASP A 119 49.83 19.23 -21.72
CA ASP A 119 51.07 19.64 -21.05
C ASP A 119 52.31 19.44 -21.94
N GLU A 120 52.35 18.43 -22.82
CA GLU A 120 53.49 18.22 -23.75
C GLU A 120 53.55 19.20 -24.94
N GLN A 121 52.48 19.97 -25.22
CA GLN A 121 52.46 20.90 -26.36
C GLN A 121 52.66 22.37 -25.96
N PHE A 122 52.61 22.70 -24.66
CA PHE A 122 52.65 24.08 -24.19
C PHE A 122 54.06 24.55 -23.80
N ASP A 123 54.95 23.63 -23.41
CA ASP A 123 56.33 23.97 -23.03
C ASP A 123 57.19 24.46 -24.22
N ASP A 124 56.87 24.04 -25.46
CA ASP A 124 57.60 24.46 -26.67
C ASP A 124 57.15 25.83 -27.25
N LEU A 125 56.05 26.43 -26.74
CA LEU A 125 55.48 27.64 -27.33
C LEU A 125 55.91 28.95 -26.63
N PHE A 126 56.42 28.88 -25.39
CA PHE A 126 56.81 30.05 -24.60
C PHE A 126 58.30 30.44 -24.70
N ASP A 127 59.12 29.68 -25.42
CA ASP A 127 60.53 30.00 -25.67
C ASP A 127 60.78 30.82 -26.95
N LEU A 128 59.71 31.22 -27.68
CA LEU A 128 59.85 32.09 -28.85
C LEU A 128 60.01 33.56 -28.43
N PRO A 129 61.09 34.24 -28.87
CA PRO A 129 61.33 35.63 -28.51
C PRO A 129 60.22 36.53 -29.06
N PHE A 130 59.69 37.39 -28.18
CA PHE A 130 58.60 38.34 -28.40
C PHE A 130 58.83 39.36 -29.54
N ASP A 131 60.03 39.41 -30.12
CA ASP A 131 60.47 40.46 -31.06
C ASP A 131 60.01 40.28 -32.52
N LEU A 132 59.01 39.43 -32.81
CA LEU A 132 58.47 39.25 -34.17
C LEU A 132 57.00 39.67 -34.33
N LEU A 133 56.54 40.63 -33.54
CA LEU A 133 55.26 41.30 -33.75
C LEU A 133 55.47 42.81 -33.95
N THR A 134 56.20 43.17 -35.01
CA THR A 134 56.20 44.54 -35.51
C THR A 134 54.96 44.79 -36.36
N ASP A 135 54.20 45.78 -35.90
CA ASP A 135 53.03 46.41 -36.50
C ASP A 135 53.14 46.60 -38.02
N ASP A 136 52.22 46.02 -38.79
CA ASP A 136 51.89 46.47 -40.14
C ASP A 136 50.41 46.16 -40.45
N THR A 137 49.49 46.97 -39.91
CA THR A 137 48.14 47.14 -40.49
C THR A 137 47.67 48.60 -40.41
N THR A 138 48.51 49.55 -40.81
CA THR A 138 48.07 50.89 -41.22
C THR A 138 47.83 50.90 -42.73
N SER A 139 46.64 50.48 -43.17
CA SER A 139 46.01 50.94 -44.43
C SER A 139 44.62 50.32 -44.61
N ILE A 140 43.61 50.96 -44.00
CA ILE A 140 42.23 50.89 -44.51
C ILE A 140 41.73 52.33 -44.57
N ASP A 141 42.22 53.05 -45.58
CA ASP A 141 41.57 54.23 -46.11
C ASP A 141 41.47 54.04 -47.63
N SER A 142 40.36 54.49 -48.20
CA SER A 142 39.98 54.48 -49.63
C SER A 142 39.39 53.19 -50.22
N PHE A 143 38.06 53.05 -50.09
CA PHE A 143 37.23 52.68 -51.25
C PHE A 143 35.90 53.45 -51.18
N LEU A 144 35.91 54.59 -51.87
CA LEU A 144 34.76 55.40 -52.28
C LEU A 144 34.25 54.86 -53.62
N ASP A 145 32.97 54.48 -53.66
CA ASP A 145 31.93 54.84 -54.65
C ASP A 145 30.80 53.80 -54.70
#